data_AF-A0A2H0YSG8-F1
#
_entry.id   AF-A0A2H0YSG8-F1
#
_cell.length_a   1.000
_cell.length_b   1.000
_cell.length_c   1.000
_cell.angle_alpha   90.00
_cell.angle_beta   90.00
_cell.angle_gamma   90.00
#
_symmetry.space_group_name_H-M   'P 1'
#
loop_
_entity.id
_entity.type
_entity.pdbx_description
1 polymer ?
#
loop_
_entity_poly.entity_id
_entity_poly.type
_entity_poly.pdbx_seq_one_letter_code
_entity_poly.pdbx_strand_id
1 'polypeptide(L)'
;MSDELDVPVPGSGAIIVYDKKLTDPFLLLRFWVDFFMKRNCDKCVPCREGLLRIREMVDKKKFDKKTLDDLYFVLENTSFCPPLQLCLFRSLWFQTCCLCGYSLF
;
A
#
# COMPACT_ATOMS: atom_id res chain seq x y z
N MET A 1 -18.19 6.53 6.65
CA MET A 1 -17.00 6.60 7.53
C MET A 1 -17.25 5.92 8.88
N SER A 2 -18.50 5.86 9.36
CA SER A 2 -18.94 5.00 10.49
C SER A 2 -18.75 3.51 10.22
N ASP A 3 -18.94 3.09 8.97
CA ASP A 3 -19.07 1.68 8.61
C ASP A 3 -17.73 0.91 8.64
N GLU A 4 -16.60 1.65 8.68
CA GLU A 4 -15.24 1.09 8.80
C GLU A 4 -14.84 0.81 10.26
N LEU A 5 -15.57 1.37 11.24
CA LEU A 5 -15.24 1.24 12.67
C LEU A 5 -16.01 0.10 13.34
N ASP A 6 -17.15 -0.30 12.78
CA ASP A 6 -18.02 -1.35 13.31
C ASP A 6 -17.77 -2.69 12.60
N VAL A 7 -16.49 -3.04 12.45
CA VAL A 7 -16.04 -4.30 11.87
C VAL A 7 -15.19 -5.08 12.87
N PRO A 8 -15.32 -6.42 12.94
CA PRO A 8 -14.50 -7.23 13.82
C PRO A 8 -13.03 -7.10 13.42
N VAL A 9 -12.16 -6.92 14.41
CA VAL A 9 -10.72 -6.67 14.20
C VAL A 9 -10.04 -7.89 13.56
N PRO A 10 -9.53 -7.79 12.31
CA PRO A 10 -8.84 -8.90 11.66
C PRO A 10 -7.32 -8.82 11.87
N GLY A 11 -6.60 -9.92 11.60
CA GLY A 11 -5.14 -9.94 11.59
C GLY A 11 -4.50 -9.74 12.97
N SER A 12 -3.50 -8.87 13.07
CA SER A 12 -2.71 -8.67 14.31
C SER A 12 -3.39 -7.78 15.36
N GLY A 13 -4.52 -7.15 15.02
CA GLY A 13 -5.19 -6.18 15.89
C GLY A 13 -4.42 -4.88 16.15
N ALA A 14 -3.41 -4.57 15.33
CA ALA A 14 -2.71 -3.29 15.40
C ALA A 14 -3.58 -2.17 14.83
N ILE A 15 -3.89 -1.16 15.66
CA ILE A 15 -4.65 0.03 15.27
C ILE A 15 -3.70 1.23 15.31
N ILE A 16 -3.50 1.87 14.16
CA ILE A 16 -2.65 3.06 14.05
C ILE A 16 -3.55 4.23 13.63
N VAL A 17 -3.64 5.25 14.48
CA VAL A 17 -4.49 6.42 14.26
C VAL A 17 -3.62 7.58 13.79
N TYR A 18 -3.97 8.17 12.65
CA TYR A 18 -3.32 9.35 12.09
C TYR A 18 -4.26 10.55 12.12
N ASP A 19 -3.75 11.71 12.51
CA ASP A 19 -4.48 12.97 12.38
C ASP A 19 -4.46 13.43 10.92
N LYS A 20 -5.64 13.49 10.30
CA LYS A 20 -5.83 13.93 8.90
C LYS A 20 -5.32 15.35 8.62
N LYS A 21 -5.29 16.24 9.62
CA LYS A 21 -4.81 17.63 9.44
C LYS A 21 -3.29 17.73 9.53
N LEU A 22 -2.66 16.84 10.30
CA LEU A 22 -1.21 16.89 10.56
C LEU A 22 -0.42 15.90 9.71
N THR A 23 -1.05 14.85 9.19
CA THR A 23 -0.39 13.76 8.47
C THR A 23 -0.55 13.91 6.97
N ASP A 24 0.55 14.03 6.23
CA ASP A 24 0.54 13.96 4.76
C ASP A 24 0.45 12.48 4.30
N PRO A 25 -0.61 12.10 3.55
CA PRO A 25 -0.75 10.74 3.03
C PRO A 25 0.42 10.30 2.14
N PHE A 26 1.03 11.21 1.37
CA PHE A 26 2.16 10.87 0.50
C PHE A 26 3.42 10.56 1.29
N LEU A 27 3.68 11.31 2.36
CA LEU A 27 4.79 11.04 3.27
C LEU A 27 4.61 9.70 3.98
N LEU A 28 3.38 9.42 4.45
CA LEU A 28 3.04 8.15 5.07
C LEU A 28 3.24 6.98 4.09
N LEU A 29 2.79 7.14 2.86
CA LEU A 29 2.94 6.14 1.81
C LEU A 29 4.42 5.88 1.48
N ARG A 30 5.22 6.94 1.37
CA ARG A 30 6.68 6.83 1.14
C ARG A 30 7.37 6.07 2.28
N PHE A 31 7.01 6.37 3.53
CA PHE A 31 7.52 5.65 4.70
C PHE A 31 7.26 4.14 4.60
N TRP A 32 6.03 3.75 4.26
CA TRP A 32 5.68 2.34 4.12
C TRP A 32 6.45 1.68 2.98
N VAL A 33 6.46 2.27 1.79
CA VAL A 33 7.20 1.71 0.65
C VAL A 33 8.68 1.53 0.98
N ASP A 34 9.32 2.50 1.63
CA ASP A 34 10.71 2.40 2.06
C ASP A 34 10.92 1.30 3.13
N PHE A 35 9.96 1.11 4.03
CA PHE A 35 9.97 0.01 4.99
C PHE A 35 9.95 -1.36 4.28
N PHE A 36 9.03 -1.56 3.34
CA PHE A 36 8.95 -2.82 2.61
C PHE A 36 10.17 -3.05 1.70
N MET A 37 10.74 -1.98 1.11
CA MET A 37 11.97 -2.09 0.31
C MET A 37 13.13 -2.62 1.14
N LYS A 38 13.25 -2.17 2.40
CA LYS A 38 14.29 -2.64 3.33
C LYS A 38 14.03 -4.02 3.90
N ARG A 39 12.76 -4.45 3.98
CA ARG A 39 12.36 -5.74 4.56
C ARG A 39 12.16 -6.84 3.53
N ASN A 40 12.22 -6.52 2.24
CA ASN A 40 12.12 -7.50 1.18
C ASN A 40 13.30 -8.49 1.25
N CYS A 41 13.03 -9.76 0.98
CA CYS A 41 14.06 -10.80 0.93
C CYS A 41 14.69 -10.96 -0.48
N ASP A 42 14.14 -10.24 -1.46
CA ASP A 42 14.58 -10.16 -2.87
C ASP A 42 14.63 -11.48 -3.66
N LYS A 43 14.04 -12.56 -3.11
CA LYS A 43 13.98 -13.89 -3.77
C LYS A 43 13.06 -13.93 -4.99
N CYS A 44 11.90 -13.27 -4.91
CA CYS A 44 10.93 -13.20 -6.00
C CYS A 44 11.16 -11.96 -6.88
N VAL A 45 11.38 -12.16 -8.17
CA VAL A 45 11.41 -11.10 -9.20
C VAL A 45 10.20 -10.16 -9.12
N PRO A 46 8.94 -10.64 -9.06
CA PRO A 46 7.79 -9.74 -8.97
C PRO A 46 7.83 -8.86 -7.72
N CYS A 47 8.33 -9.37 -6.60
CA CYS A 47 8.44 -8.60 -5.35
C CYS A 47 9.53 -7.54 -5.41
N ARG A 48 10.72 -7.91 -5.92
CA ARG A 48 11.88 -7.02 -6.04
C ARG A 48 11.62 -5.90 -7.04
N GLU A 49 11.15 -6.24 -8.23
CA GLU A 49 10.91 -5.25 -9.29
C GLU A 49 9.59 -4.52 -9.08
N GLY A 50 8.54 -5.20 -8.60
CA GLY A 50 7.24 -4.59 -8.37
C GLY A 50 7.29 -3.50 -7.32
N LEU A 51 8.02 -3.73 -6.22
CA LEU A 51 8.16 -2.72 -5.16
C LEU A 51 8.99 -1.50 -5.62
N LEU A 52 9.99 -1.71 -6.46
CA LEU A 52 10.73 -0.62 -7.09
C LEU A 52 9.79 0.26 -7.96
N ARG A 53 8.92 -0.35 -8.77
CA ARG A 53 7.96 0.39 -9.60
C ARG A 53 6.95 1.16 -8.76
N ILE A 54 6.46 0.57 -7.67
CA ILE A 54 5.59 1.26 -6.72
C ILE A 54 6.32 2.48 -6.12
N ARG A 55 7.58 2.33 -5.70
CA ARG A 55 8.40 3.43 -5.18
C ARG A 55 8.54 4.57 -6.18
N GLU A 56 8.83 4.26 -7.43
CA GLU A 56 8.94 5.26 -8.49
C GLU A 56 7.63 6.05 -8.70
N MET A 57 6.47 5.39 -8.61
CA MET A 57 5.16 6.05 -8.70
C MET A 57 4.92 6.99 -7.52
N VAL A 58 5.28 6.55 -6.30
CA VAL A 58 5.16 7.35 -5.08
C VAL A 58 6.07 8.57 -5.13
N ASP A 59 7.33 8.40 -5.53
CA ASP A 59 8.29 9.50 -5.66
C ASP A 59 7.87 10.53 -6.70
N LYS A 60 7.27 10.07 -7.81
CA LYS A 60 6.73 10.93 -8.87
C LYS A 60 5.34 11.49 -8.55
N LYS A 61 4.70 11.03 -7.45
CA LYS A 61 3.29 11.28 -7.12
C LYS A 61 2.35 11.06 -8.31
N LYS A 62 2.66 10.08 -9.16
CA LYS A 62 1.92 9.78 -10.39
C LYS A 62 1.54 8.31 -10.38
N PHE A 63 0.25 8.06 -10.17
CA PHE A 63 -0.32 6.72 -10.12
C PHE A 63 -1.09 6.44 -11.39
N ASP A 64 -0.77 5.31 -12.02
CA ASP A 64 -1.60 4.74 -13.07
C ASP A 64 -2.36 3.55 -12.49
N LYS A 65 -3.69 3.66 -12.46
CA LYS A 65 -4.57 2.62 -11.93
C LYS A 65 -4.29 1.28 -12.56
N LYS A 66 -4.21 1.27 -13.89
CA LYS A 66 -4.10 0.03 -14.66
C LYS A 66 -2.78 -0.68 -14.34
N THR A 67 -1.68 0.07 -14.36
CA THR A 67 -0.37 -0.46 -13.97
C THR A 67 -0.35 -0.96 -12.52
N LEU A 68 -1.01 -0.27 -11.58
CA LEU A 68 -1.12 -0.72 -10.20
C LEU A 68 -1.92 -2.03 -10.07
N ASP A 69 -3.07 -2.12 -10.75
CA ASP A 69 -3.91 -3.32 -10.76
C ASP A 69 -3.16 -4.52 -11.38
N ASP A 70 -2.44 -4.29 -12.48
CA ASP A 70 -1.59 -5.31 -13.12
C ASP A 70 -0.46 -5.76 -12.18
N LEU A 71 0.20 -4.82 -11.48
CA LEU A 71 1.23 -5.13 -10.49
C LEU A 71 0.66 -5.94 -9.33
N TYR A 72 -0.52 -5.59 -8.82
CA TYR A 72 -1.17 -6.35 -7.75
C TYR A 72 -1.51 -7.76 -8.20
N PHE A 73 -2.08 -7.92 -9.39
CA PHE A 73 -2.37 -9.22 -9.96
C PHE A 73 -1.12 -10.09 -10.05
N VAL A 74 -0.01 -9.56 -10.57
CA VAL A 74 1.24 -10.31 -10.68
C VAL A 74 1.80 -10.65 -9.30
N LEU A 75 1.87 -9.68 -8.38
CA LEU A 75 2.35 -9.90 -7.02
C LEU A 75 1.55 -10.98 -6.28
N GLU A 76 0.23 -10.96 -6.42
CA GLU A 76 -0.68 -11.89 -5.77
C GLU A 76 -0.51 -13.33 -6.28
N ASN A 77 -0.30 -13.49 -7.59
CA ASN A 77 -0.29 -14.81 -8.22
C ASN A 77 1.10 -15.43 -8.38
N THR A 78 2.17 -14.66 -8.22
CA THR A 78 3.54 -15.12 -8.55
C THR A 78 4.57 -14.94 -7.43
N SER A 79 4.20 -14.31 -6.30
CA SER A 79 5.09 -14.22 -5.15
C SER A 79 5.13 -15.55 -4.38
N PHE A 80 6.33 -15.93 -3.93
CA PHE A 80 6.52 -17.18 -3.18
C PHE A 80 6.00 -17.09 -1.74
N CYS A 81 6.02 -15.90 -1.17
CA CYS A 81 5.56 -15.63 0.17
C CYS A 81 4.65 -14.40 0.17
N PRO A 82 3.86 -14.19 1.23
CA PRO A 82 2.87 -13.13 1.25
C PRO A 82 3.34 -11.72 1.72
N PRO A 83 4.62 -11.40 2.01
CA PRO A 83 4.94 -10.16 2.72
C PRO A 83 4.58 -8.89 1.93
N LEU A 84 4.45 -8.96 0.60
CA LEU A 84 3.87 -7.87 -0.21
C LEU A 84 2.34 -7.97 -0.38
N GLN A 85 1.80 -9.19 -0.33
CA GLN A 85 0.41 -9.52 -0.66
C GLN A 85 -0.56 -9.17 0.49
N LEU A 86 -0.09 -9.26 1.74
CA LEU A 86 -0.96 -9.17 2.92
C LEU A 86 -1.02 -7.79 3.58
N CYS A 87 -0.05 -6.90 3.36
CA CYS A 87 0.08 -5.69 4.17
C CYS A 87 -0.04 -4.37 3.38
N LEU A 88 0.22 -4.37 2.07
CA LEU A 88 0.69 -3.13 1.47
C LEU A 88 -0.38 -2.23 0.84
N PHE A 89 -1.45 -2.74 0.20
CA PHE A 89 -2.18 -1.82 -0.67
C PHE A 89 -3.70 -1.92 -0.76
N ARG A 90 -4.37 -3.06 -0.54
CA ARG A 90 -5.83 -3.07 -0.72
C ARG A 90 -6.60 -2.37 0.40
N SER A 91 -6.07 -2.34 1.62
CA SER A 91 -6.70 -1.68 2.79
C SER A 91 -6.06 -0.33 3.12
N LEU A 92 -4.73 -0.24 3.15
CA LEU A 92 -4.00 1.02 3.43
C LEU A 92 -4.11 2.08 2.32
N TRP A 93 -4.19 1.69 1.05
CA TRP A 93 -4.39 2.64 -0.06
C TRP A 93 -5.83 3.12 -0.17
N PHE A 94 -6.79 2.21 0.06
CA PHE A 94 -8.20 2.57 0.05
C PHE A 94 -8.50 3.57 1.17
N GLN A 95 -7.91 3.38 2.36
CA GLN A 95 -8.03 4.33 3.46
C GLN A 95 -7.28 5.65 3.20
N THR A 96 -6.07 5.64 2.65
CA THR A 96 -5.33 6.89 2.35
C THR A 96 -5.94 7.68 1.18
N CYS A 97 -6.48 7.03 0.13
CA CYS A 97 -7.26 7.69 -0.93
C CYS A 97 -8.58 8.26 -0.40
N CYS A 98 -9.35 7.51 0.38
CA CYS A 98 -10.58 8.02 0.99
C CYS A 98 -10.33 9.21 1.93
N LEU A 99 -9.21 9.22 2.66
CA LEU A 99 -8.84 10.33 3.54
C LEU A 99 -8.45 11.60 2.77
N CYS A 100 -7.92 11.49 1.55
CA CYS A 100 -7.40 12.64 0.81
C CYS A 100 -8.49 13.47 0.10
N GLY A 101 -9.71 12.95 -0.12
CA GLY A 101 -10.73 13.64 -0.94
C GLY A 101 -10.31 13.85 -2.40
N TYR A 102 -9.07 13.50 -2.75
CA TYR A 102 -8.64 13.27 -4.11
C TYR A 102 -9.24 11.96 -4.57
N SER A 103 -10.21 12.07 -5.46
CA SER A 103 -10.51 10.99 -6.39
C SER A 103 -9.24 10.76 -7.21
N LEU A 104 -8.38 9.85 -6.76
CA LEU A 104 -7.31 9.28 -7.59
C LEU A 104 -7.88 8.26 -8.59
N PHE A 105 -9.19 8.33 -8.84
CA PHE A 105 -9.95 7.71 -9.92
C PHE A 105 -11.04 8.66 -10.42
#